data_AF-A0AAU8NDU9-F1
#
_entry.id   AF-A0AAU8NDU9-F1
#
_cell.length_a   1.000
_cell.length_b   1.000
_cell.length_c   1.000
_cell.angle_alpha   90.00
_cell.angle_beta   90.00
_cell.angle_gamma   90.00
#
_symmetry.space_group_name_H-M   'P 1'
#
loop_
_entity.id
_entity.type
_entity.pdbx_description
1 polymer ?
#
loop_
_entity_poly.entity_id
_entity_poly.type
_entity_poly.pdbx_seq_one_letter_code
_entity_poly.pdbx_strand_id
1 'polypeptide(L)'
;MSSWIKWIWSAAVLVNLAVFIWFLVETTSNFQRSLDLVGMPIMLLCGIPSLMIHMISIVVLIRKWNSQLSISNMIYGVVFIFILMFCTPAFINALEHTVKPERVESDPVSRTSDEKYEYNLEIINMSQRNNQVNLIVKEVSNQADQLTISLALDAKEIAAITTGPGSDWQWTVLEPTEKPGIYKLITTERLGMHKVYRIDIAEGISQEMK
;
A
#
# COMPACT_ATOMS: atom_id res chain seq x y z
N MET A 1 -39.33 10.90 21.53
CA MET A 1 -38.43 9.76 21.28
C MET A 1 -38.02 9.22 22.64
N SER A 2 -38.19 7.93 22.91
CA SER A 2 -37.69 7.33 24.17
C SER A 2 -36.20 7.64 24.31
N SER A 3 -35.74 8.03 25.50
CA SER A 3 -34.33 8.37 25.75
C SER A 3 -33.38 7.27 25.30
N TRP A 4 -33.81 6.01 25.38
CA TRP A 4 -33.08 4.85 24.89
C TRP A 4 -32.83 4.86 23.38
N ILE A 5 -33.84 5.19 22.57
CA ILE A 5 -33.69 5.24 21.10
C ILE A 5 -32.76 6.40 20.72
N LYS A 6 -32.78 7.51 21.46
CA LYS A 6 -31.86 8.64 21.23
C LYS A 6 -30.41 8.20 21.43
N TRP A 7 -30.13 7.50 22.52
CA TRP A 7 -28.81 6.96 22.80
C TRP A 7 -28.34 5.97 21.75
N ILE A 8 -29.20 5.03 21.35
CA ILE A 8 -28.87 4.03 20.31
C ILE A 8 -28.60 4.72 18.97
N TRP A 9 -29.41 5.70 18.57
CA TRP A 9 -29.19 6.43 17.32
C TRP A 9 -27.88 7.21 17.36
N SER A 10 -27.63 7.99 18.42
CA SER A 10 -26.39 8.74 18.57
C SER A 10 -25.15 7.83 18.54
N ALA A 11 -25.21 6.67 19.21
CA ALA A 11 -24.14 5.68 19.17
C ALA A 11 -23.93 5.13 17.75
N ALA A 12 -25.01 4.78 17.04
CA ALA A 12 -24.94 4.27 15.67
C ALA A 12 -24.31 5.28 14.69
N VAL A 13 -24.64 6.56 14.83
CA VAL A 13 -24.04 7.65 14.04
C VAL A 13 -22.56 7.83 14.38
N LEU A 14 -22.19 7.80 15.66
CA LEU A 14 -20.79 7.93 16.08
C LEU A 14 -19.92 6.77 15.57
N VAL A 15 -20.40 5.53 15.72
CA VAL A 15 -19.69 4.34 15.23
C VAL A 15 -19.52 4.39 13.71
N ASN A 16 -20.58 4.72 12.97
CA ASN A 16 -20.48 4.82 11.52
C ASN A 16 -19.57 5.97 11.07
N LEU A 17 -19.57 7.10 11.77
CA LEU A 17 -18.67 8.20 11.48
C LEU A 17 -17.21 7.80 11.74
N ALA A 18 -16.94 7.09 12.83
CA ALA A 18 -15.60 6.58 13.14
C ALA A 18 -15.11 5.60 12.07
N VAL A 19 -15.96 4.65 11.66
CA VAL A 19 -15.65 3.68 10.58
C VAL A 19 -15.43 4.41 9.25
N PHE A 20 -16.24 5.42 8.95
CA PHE A 20 -16.10 6.23 7.74
C PHE A 20 -14.80 7.05 7.74
N ILE A 21 -14.44 7.69 8.85
CA ILE A 21 -13.17 8.41 8.99
C ILE A 21 -12.00 7.44 8.83
N TRP A 22 -12.06 6.27 9.47
CA TRP A 22 -11.03 5.24 9.34
C TRP A 22 -10.87 4.79 7.88
N PHE A 23 -11.98 4.54 7.19
CA PHE A 23 -12.00 4.23 5.76
C PHE A 23 -11.40 5.35 4.89
N LEU A 24 -11.68 6.62 5.19
CA LEU A 24 -11.07 7.75 4.47
C LEU A 24 -9.56 7.78 4.66
N VAL A 25 -9.07 7.62 5.90
CA VAL A 25 -7.62 7.60 6.17
C VAL A 25 -6.94 6.48 5.38
N GLU A 26 -7.54 5.29 5.33
CA GLU A 26 -6.93 4.14 4.66
C GLU A 26 -7.05 4.17 3.12
N THR A 27 -8.19 4.61 2.59
CA THR A 27 -8.27 4.87 1.14
C THR A 27 -7.33 5.97 0.71
N THR A 28 -7.08 6.97 1.57
CA THR A 28 -6.08 8.01 1.28
C THR A 28 -4.63 7.52 1.34
N SER A 29 -4.31 6.55 2.19
CA SER A 29 -2.99 5.89 2.14
C SER A 29 -2.85 5.02 0.87
N ASN A 30 -3.96 4.49 0.34
CA ASN A 30 -3.99 3.70 -0.90
C ASN A 30 -3.93 4.50 -2.21
N PHE A 31 -4.16 5.83 -2.18
CA PHE A 31 -3.95 6.70 -3.35
C PHE A 31 -2.47 6.83 -3.79
N GLN A 32 -1.59 5.96 -3.29
CA GLN A 32 -0.25 5.78 -3.80
C GLN A 32 -0.20 5.17 -5.21
N ARG A 33 -1.29 4.61 -5.75
CA ARG A 33 -1.37 4.15 -7.16
C ARG A 33 -2.02 5.23 -8.04
N SER A 34 -1.55 5.40 -9.29
CA SER A 34 -2.08 6.43 -10.22
C SER A 34 -3.54 6.19 -10.64
N LEU A 35 -4.04 4.97 -10.47
CA LEU A 35 -5.44 4.56 -10.62
C LEU A 35 -5.77 3.61 -9.46
N ASP A 36 -6.39 4.13 -8.40
CA ASP A 36 -6.98 3.29 -7.36
C ASP A 36 -8.34 2.76 -7.85
N LEU A 37 -8.31 1.62 -8.53
CA LEU A 37 -9.50 0.97 -9.11
C LEU A 37 -10.46 0.40 -8.06
N VAL A 38 -10.06 0.28 -6.79
CA VAL A 38 -10.87 -0.37 -5.75
C VAL A 38 -11.37 0.65 -4.73
N GLY A 39 -10.48 1.50 -4.19
CA GLY A 39 -10.87 2.50 -3.20
C GLY A 39 -11.75 3.60 -3.78
N MET A 40 -11.49 4.06 -5.01
CA MET A 40 -12.24 5.16 -5.63
C MET A 40 -13.72 4.81 -5.89
N PRO A 41 -14.08 3.66 -6.49
CA PRO A 41 -15.49 3.29 -6.66
C PRO A 41 -16.22 3.09 -5.33
N ILE A 42 -15.57 2.50 -4.33
CA ILE A 42 -16.17 2.27 -3.01
C ILE A 42 -16.41 3.61 -2.29
N MET A 43 -15.46 4.54 -2.34
CA MET A 43 -15.63 5.88 -1.77
C MET A 43 -16.80 6.63 -2.44
N LEU A 44 -16.94 6.50 -3.76
CA LEU A 44 -17.99 7.19 -4.51
C LEU A 44 -19.37 6.55 -4.29
N LEU A 45 -19.46 5.21 -4.31
CA LEU A 45 -20.73 4.47 -4.19
C LEU A 45 -21.20 4.25 -2.76
N CYS A 46 -20.29 4.14 -1.79
CA CYS A 46 -20.62 3.90 -0.38
C CYS A 46 -20.31 5.11 0.50
N GLY A 47 -19.20 5.80 0.24
CA GLY A 47 -18.77 6.95 1.04
C GLY A 47 -19.69 8.16 0.92
N ILE A 48 -19.98 8.61 -0.30
CA ILE A 48 -20.87 9.77 -0.54
C ILE A 48 -22.28 9.52 0.04
N PRO A 49 -22.95 8.38 -0.24
CA PRO A 49 -24.26 8.12 0.35
C PRO A 49 -24.22 8.01 1.87
N SER A 50 -23.18 7.39 2.44
CA SER A 50 -23.00 7.33 3.90
C SER A 50 -22.90 8.73 4.51
N LEU A 51 -22.13 9.65 3.90
CA LEU A 51 -21.99 11.03 4.38
C LEU A 51 -23.31 11.80 4.29
N MET A 52 -24.06 11.65 3.19
CA MET A 52 -25.40 12.24 3.06
C MET A 52 -26.35 11.73 4.16
N ILE A 53 -26.31 10.42 4.44
CA ILE A 53 -27.09 9.79 5.50
C ILE A 53 -26.71 10.37 6.87
N HIS A 54 -25.42 10.55 7.17
CA HIS A 54 -24.98 11.20 8.41
C HIS A 54 -25.49 12.62 8.56
N MET A 55 -25.39 13.43 7.50
CA MET A 55 -25.88 14.81 7.51
C MET A 55 -27.39 14.87 7.79
N ILE A 56 -28.17 14.00 7.14
CA ILE A 56 -29.62 13.90 7.38
C ILE A 56 -29.90 13.45 8.84
N SER A 57 -29.17 12.45 9.35
CA SER A 57 -29.31 11.98 10.73
C SER A 57 -29.03 13.09 11.75
N ILE A 58 -27.95 13.85 11.58
CA ILE A 58 -27.60 14.95 12.47
C ILE A 58 -28.67 16.05 12.43
N VAL A 59 -29.14 16.43 11.24
CA VAL A 59 -30.20 17.44 11.07
C VAL A 59 -31.50 16.98 11.75
N VAL A 60 -31.86 15.70 11.63
CA VAL A 60 -33.04 15.12 12.28
C VAL A 60 -32.89 15.12 13.80
N LEU A 61 -31.73 14.73 14.31
CA LEU A 61 -31.43 14.76 15.75
C LEU A 61 -31.54 16.18 16.31
N ILE A 62 -30.99 17.19 15.63
CA ILE A 62 -31.04 18.59 16.07
C ILE A 62 -32.47 19.16 16.00
N ARG A 63 -33.16 19.02 14.86
CA ARG A 63 -34.46 19.68 14.62
C ARG A 63 -35.63 19.01 15.31
N LYS A 64 -35.66 17.68 15.42
CA LYS A 64 -36.79 16.93 16.01
C LYS A 64 -36.55 16.54 17.48
N TRP A 65 -35.51 17.07 18.11
CA TRP A 65 -35.15 16.80 19.52
C TRP A 65 -36.30 17.01 20.52
N ASN A 66 -37.19 17.99 20.21
CA ASN A 66 -38.29 18.45 21.07
C ASN A 66 -39.72 18.12 20.60
N SER A 67 -39.90 17.49 19.43
CA SER A 67 -41.26 17.17 18.93
C SER A 67 -41.76 15.81 19.42
N GLN A 68 -43.03 15.74 19.85
CA GLN A 68 -43.75 14.48 20.03
C GLN A 68 -43.77 13.72 18.69
N LEU A 69 -43.15 12.54 18.63
CA LEU A 69 -43.01 11.80 17.37
C LEU A 69 -44.29 11.01 17.06
N SER A 70 -44.85 11.24 15.88
CA SER A 70 -45.71 10.29 15.17
C SER A 70 -45.00 8.94 14.96
N ILE A 71 -45.77 7.84 15.00
CA ILE A 71 -45.33 6.46 14.72
C ILE A 71 -44.54 6.37 13.40
N SER A 72 -44.91 7.16 12.40
CA SER A 72 -44.23 7.24 11.10
C SER A 72 -42.76 7.68 11.24
N ASN A 73 -42.46 8.65 12.12
CA ASN A 73 -41.09 9.09 12.36
C ASN A 73 -40.24 8.02 13.08
N MET A 74 -40.86 7.13 13.86
CA MET A 74 -40.16 6.03 14.51
C MET A 74 -39.77 4.96 13.49
N ILE A 75 -40.65 4.64 12.54
CA ILE A 75 -40.38 3.72 11.44
C ILE A 75 -39.22 4.25 10.58
N TYR A 76 -39.24 5.53 10.20
CA TYR A 76 -38.14 6.13 9.44
C TYR A 76 -36.80 6.05 10.19
N GLY A 77 -36.80 6.29 11.51
CA GLY A 77 -35.60 6.19 12.33
C GLY A 77 -35.02 4.78 12.39
N VAL A 78 -35.87 3.76 12.53
CA VAL A 78 -35.46 2.35 12.53
C VAL A 78 -34.87 1.98 11.17
N VAL A 79 -35.53 2.34 10.06
CA VAL A 79 -35.02 2.10 8.71
C VAL A 79 -33.66 2.77 8.51
N PHE A 80 -33.49 4.00 9.03
CA PHE A 80 -32.22 4.72 8.94
C PHE A 80 -31.08 4.05 9.71
N ILE A 81 -31.37 3.53 10.91
CA ILE A 81 -30.41 2.76 11.70
C ILE A 81 -30.00 1.48 10.97
N PHE A 82 -30.95 0.78 10.34
CA PHE A 82 -30.64 -0.41 9.55
C PHE A 82 -29.76 -0.11 8.33
N ILE A 83 -30.00 1.00 7.63
CA ILE A 83 -29.16 1.42 6.49
C ILE A 83 -27.74 1.74 6.98
N LEU A 84 -27.60 2.48 8.08
CA LEU A 84 -26.30 2.76 8.70
C LEU A 84 -25.57 1.48 9.11
N MET A 85 -26.26 0.53 9.72
CA MET A 85 -25.68 -0.77 10.08
C MET A 85 -25.28 -1.61 8.85
N PHE A 86 -25.97 -1.47 7.72
CA PHE A 86 -25.61 -2.17 6.49
C PHE A 86 -24.37 -1.58 5.81
N CYS A 87 -24.14 -0.27 5.96
CA CYS A 87 -22.93 0.39 5.44
C CYS A 87 -21.66 -0.05 6.18
N THR A 88 -21.74 -0.38 7.46
CA THR A 88 -20.57 -0.72 8.28
C THR A 88 -19.82 -1.98 7.77
N PRO A 89 -20.47 -3.14 7.50
CA PRO A 89 -19.81 -4.30 6.90
C PRO A 89 -19.21 -4.03 5.53
N ALA A 90 -19.84 -3.16 4.72
CA ALA A 90 -19.29 -2.79 3.42
C ALA A 90 -17.96 -2.02 3.56
N PHE A 91 -17.86 -1.13 4.55
CA PHE A 91 -16.60 -0.45 4.88
C PHE A 91 -15.57 -1.40 5.47
N ILE A 92 -15.95 -2.30 6.38
CA ILE A 92 -15.02 -3.29 6.97
C ILE A 92 -14.46 -4.23 5.89
N ASN A 93 -15.31 -4.73 4.99
CA ASN A 93 -14.86 -5.57 3.88
C ASN A 93 -13.96 -4.79 2.91
N ALA A 94 -14.26 -3.51 2.68
CA ALA A 94 -13.39 -2.66 1.90
C ALA A 94 -12.01 -2.48 2.58
N LEU A 95 -11.99 -2.28 3.90
CA LEU A 95 -10.78 -2.16 4.73
C LEU A 95 -9.88 -3.40 4.63
N GLU A 96 -10.46 -4.59 4.76
CA GLU A 96 -9.72 -5.85 4.62
C GLU A 96 -9.07 -6.03 3.24
N HIS A 97 -9.68 -5.47 2.20
CA HIS A 97 -9.19 -5.56 0.83
C HIS A 97 -8.35 -4.36 0.38
N THR A 98 -8.32 -3.27 1.15
CA THR A 98 -7.47 -2.10 0.88
C THR A 98 -6.07 -2.23 1.44
N VAL A 99 -5.85 -2.86 2.60
CA VAL A 99 -4.49 -3.10 3.10
C VAL A 99 -3.80 -4.16 2.24
N LYS A 100 -3.11 -3.71 1.18
CA LYS A 100 -2.21 -4.59 0.45
C LYS A 100 -0.89 -4.66 1.22
N PRO A 101 -0.47 -5.85 1.67
CA PRO A 101 0.85 -6.01 2.27
C PRO A 101 1.93 -5.55 1.28
N GLU A 102 3.07 -5.12 1.81
CA GLU A 102 4.24 -4.79 0.98
C GLU A 102 4.52 -5.96 0.04
N ARG A 103 4.46 -5.69 -1.26
CA ARG A 103 4.76 -6.70 -2.27
C ARG A 103 6.23 -6.58 -2.61
N VAL A 104 7.02 -7.50 -2.07
CA VAL A 104 8.43 -7.65 -2.40
C VAL A 104 8.55 -8.66 -3.53
N GLU A 105 9.17 -8.24 -4.62
CA GLU A 105 9.56 -9.12 -5.72
C GLU A 105 11.08 -9.15 -5.78
N SER A 106 11.66 -10.34 -5.78
CA SER A 106 13.11 -10.52 -5.78
C SER A 106 13.56 -11.44 -6.90
N ASP A 107 14.76 -11.17 -7.43
CA ASP A 107 15.44 -12.13 -8.30
C ASP A 107 16.18 -13.21 -7.48
N PRO A 108 16.56 -14.33 -8.11
CA PRO A 108 17.34 -15.38 -7.47
C PRO A 108 18.68 -14.85 -6.95
N VAL A 109 19.11 -15.37 -5.81
CA VAL A 109 20.43 -15.05 -5.24
C VAL A 109 21.52 -15.47 -6.23
N SER A 110 22.29 -14.49 -6.65
CA SER A 110 23.42 -14.62 -7.56
C SER A 110 24.73 -14.38 -6.80
N ARG A 111 25.85 -14.85 -7.35
CA ARG A 111 27.18 -14.66 -6.77
C ARG A 111 28.03 -13.79 -7.68
N THR A 112 28.84 -12.90 -7.10
CA THR A 112 29.81 -12.11 -7.86
C THR A 112 30.86 -13.01 -8.50
N SER A 113 31.44 -12.56 -9.61
CA SER A 113 32.43 -13.37 -10.36
C SER A 113 33.73 -13.61 -9.59
N ASP A 114 34.01 -12.82 -8.56
CA ASP A 114 35.12 -13.00 -7.61
C ASP A 114 34.75 -13.85 -6.39
N GLU A 115 33.53 -14.39 -6.36
CA GLU A 115 32.97 -15.28 -5.33
C GLU A 115 32.90 -14.70 -3.91
N LYS A 116 33.11 -13.39 -3.74
CA LYS A 116 33.11 -12.75 -2.42
C LYS A 116 31.72 -12.49 -1.86
N TYR A 117 30.77 -12.15 -2.74
CA TYR A 117 29.45 -11.71 -2.32
C TYR A 117 28.35 -12.50 -3.02
N GLU A 118 27.30 -12.79 -2.27
CA GLU A 118 25.98 -13.17 -2.76
C GLU A 118 25.09 -11.93 -2.81
N TYR A 119 24.27 -11.80 -3.84
CA TYR A 119 23.42 -10.63 -4.02
C TYR A 119 22.11 -10.97 -4.72
N ASN A 120 21.09 -10.17 -4.46
CA ASN A 120 19.83 -10.17 -5.18
C ASN A 120 19.22 -8.77 -5.18
N LEU A 121 18.41 -8.48 -6.17
CA LEU A 121 17.63 -7.26 -6.27
C LEU A 121 16.24 -7.48 -5.66
N GLU A 122 15.81 -6.57 -4.80
CA GLU A 122 14.46 -6.52 -4.26
C GLU A 122 13.74 -5.27 -4.77
N ILE A 123 12.59 -5.47 -5.40
CA ILE A 123 11.68 -4.43 -5.83
C ILE A 123 10.48 -4.46 -4.89
N ILE A 124 10.32 -3.40 -4.11
CA ILE A 124 9.23 -3.26 -3.16
C ILE A 124 8.18 -2.36 -3.80
N ASN A 125 6.92 -2.83 -3.81
CA ASN A 125 5.76 -2.02 -4.20
C ASN A 125 5.88 -1.40 -5.61
N MET A 126 6.40 -2.17 -6.57
CA MET A 126 6.71 -1.74 -7.95
C MET A 126 5.69 -0.78 -8.60
N SER A 127 4.40 -1.01 -8.38
CA SER A 127 3.30 -0.25 -8.99
C SER A 127 2.73 0.88 -8.12
N GLN A 128 3.36 1.20 -6.99
CA GLN A 128 2.93 2.23 -6.04
C GLN A 128 3.93 3.40 -5.99
N ARG A 129 3.51 4.55 -5.44
CA ARG A 129 4.36 5.76 -5.29
C ARG A 129 5.49 5.58 -4.28
N ASN A 130 5.29 4.73 -3.27
CA ASN A 130 6.30 4.35 -2.28
C ASN A 130 7.16 3.17 -2.77
N ASN A 131 7.35 3.05 -4.08
CA ASN A 131 8.23 2.02 -4.62
C ASN A 131 9.66 2.22 -4.13
N GLN A 132 10.37 1.11 -3.95
CA GLN A 132 11.79 1.11 -3.60
C GLN A 132 12.46 -0.03 -4.33
N VAL A 133 13.73 0.18 -4.68
CA VAL A 133 14.58 -0.86 -5.27
C VAL A 133 15.83 -0.94 -4.44
N ASN A 134 16.07 -2.11 -3.86
CA ASN A 134 17.18 -2.37 -2.97
C ASN A 134 18.04 -3.49 -3.54
N LEU A 135 19.35 -3.29 -3.51
CA LEU A 135 20.32 -4.36 -3.71
C LEU A 135 20.65 -4.94 -2.34
N ILE A 136 20.36 -6.22 -2.18
CA ILE A 136 20.77 -6.99 -1.02
C ILE A 136 22.11 -7.62 -1.33
N VAL A 137 23.09 -7.41 -0.45
CA VAL A 137 24.43 -7.97 -0.58
C VAL A 137 24.79 -8.69 0.70
N LYS A 138 25.35 -9.89 0.58
CA LYS A 138 25.77 -10.72 1.69
C LYS A 138 27.18 -11.24 1.42
N GLU A 139 28.07 -11.09 2.38
CA GLU A 139 29.42 -11.66 2.25
C GLU A 139 29.38 -13.18 2.43
N VAL A 140 30.03 -13.91 1.54
CA VAL A 140 30.07 -15.39 1.57
C VAL A 140 30.86 -15.89 2.78
N SER A 141 31.89 -15.15 3.19
CA SER A 141 32.79 -15.51 4.30
C SER A 141 32.11 -15.42 5.67
N ASN A 142 31.22 -14.44 5.84
CA ASN A 142 30.68 -14.03 7.13
C ASN A 142 29.16 -13.96 7.03
N GLN A 143 28.51 -15.13 7.02
CA GLN A 143 27.08 -15.34 6.73
C GLN A 143 26.07 -14.53 7.60
N ALA A 144 26.55 -13.71 8.55
CA ALA A 144 25.74 -12.90 9.45
C ALA A 144 25.42 -11.49 8.91
N ASP A 145 26.27 -10.89 8.06
CA ASP A 145 26.11 -9.49 7.66
C ASP A 145 25.44 -9.37 6.28
N GLN A 146 24.16 -8.99 6.29
CA GLN A 146 23.38 -8.63 5.12
C GLN A 146 23.33 -7.10 5.02
N LEU A 147 23.87 -6.56 3.93
CA LEU A 147 23.84 -5.14 3.62
C LEU A 147 22.71 -4.85 2.63
N THR A 148 21.91 -3.83 2.93
CA THR A 148 20.84 -3.34 2.04
C THR A 148 21.27 -2.00 1.46
N ILE A 149 21.46 -1.94 0.15
CA ILE A 149 21.87 -0.73 -0.58
C ILE A 149 20.68 -0.25 -1.41
N SER A 150 20.17 0.94 -1.11
CA SER A 150 19.09 1.53 -1.90
C SER A 150 19.61 2.01 -3.26
N LEU A 151 18.90 1.66 -4.32
CA LEU A 151 19.20 2.12 -5.69
C LEU A 151 18.28 3.27 -6.05
N ALA A 152 18.87 4.33 -6.63
CA ALA A 152 18.11 5.41 -7.26
C ALA A 152 17.52 4.93 -8.61
N LEU A 153 16.59 3.98 -8.55
CA LEU A 153 15.88 3.42 -9.69
C LEU A 153 14.38 3.61 -9.44
N ASP A 154 13.72 4.45 -10.24
CA ASP A 154 12.26 4.60 -10.11
C ASP A 154 11.60 3.34 -10.68
N ALA A 155 10.87 2.59 -9.84
CA ALA A 155 10.20 1.38 -10.29
C ALA A 155 9.15 1.64 -11.38
N LYS A 156 8.74 2.90 -11.63
CA LYS A 156 7.90 3.28 -12.76
C LYS A 156 8.61 3.21 -14.11
N GLU A 157 9.94 3.30 -14.14
CA GLU A 157 10.73 3.12 -15.37
C GLU A 157 10.77 1.64 -15.79
N ILE A 158 10.50 0.73 -14.86
CA ILE A 158 10.44 -0.71 -15.10
C ILE A 158 9.14 -1.02 -15.84
N ALA A 159 9.21 -1.09 -17.17
CA ALA A 159 8.05 -1.31 -18.03
C ALA A 159 7.43 -2.71 -17.84
N ALA A 160 8.28 -3.72 -17.64
CA ALA A 160 7.88 -5.09 -17.37
C ALA A 160 9.05 -5.85 -16.73
N ILE A 161 8.77 -6.63 -15.70
CA ILE A 161 9.71 -7.64 -15.20
C ILE A 161 9.47 -8.96 -15.91
N THR A 162 10.56 -9.59 -16.36
CA THR A 162 10.52 -10.92 -16.93
C THR A 162 11.17 -11.88 -15.94
N THR A 163 10.39 -12.83 -15.43
CA THR A 163 10.89 -13.94 -14.61
C THR A 163 11.15 -15.16 -15.48
N GLY A 164 12.09 -16.02 -15.07
CA GLY A 164 12.40 -17.26 -15.77
C GLY A 164 12.08 -18.50 -14.92
N PRO A 165 11.96 -19.69 -15.52
CA PRO A 165 12.00 -20.92 -14.76
C PRO A 165 13.40 -21.13 -14.16
N GLY A 166 13.47 -21.61 -12.92
CA GLY A 166 14.73 -21.92 -12.22
C GLY A 166 15.41 -20.71 -11.56
N SER A 167 16.70 -20.86 -11.26
CA SER A 167 17.55 -19.88 -10.58
C SER A 167 18.44 -19.05 -11.51
N ASP A 168 18.38 -19.30 -12.82
CA ASP A 168 19.39 -18.80 -13.77
C ASP A 168 18.99 -17.46 -14.43
N TRP A 169 17.91 -16.84 -13.94
CA TRP A 169 17.48 -15.53 -14.41
C TRP A 169 17.85 -14.48 -13.37
N GLN A 170 18.21 -13.29 -13.85
CA GLN A 170 18.73 -12.21 -13.00
C GLN A 170 18.25 -10.88 -13.57
N TRP A 171 17.81 -9.95 -12.73
CA TRP A 171 17.48 -8.60 -13.16
C TRP A 171 18.71 -7.70 -13.19
N THR A 172 19.75 -8.04 -12.43
CA THR A 172 21.00 -7.31 -12.40
C THR A 172 22.20 -8.25 -12.35
N VAL A 173 23.34 -7.75 -12.82
CA VAL A 173 24.64 -8.42 -12.74
C VAL A 173 25.60 -7.51 -11.98
N LEU A 174 26.23 -8.02 -10.92
CA LEU A 174 27.20 -7.30 -10.11
C LEU A 174 28.63 -7.76 -10.45
N GLU A 175 29.37 -6.91 -11.14
CA GLU A 175 30.75 -7.18 -11.60
C GLU A 175 31.78 -6.48 -10.70
N PRO A 176 32.88 -7.16 -10.30
CA PRO A 176 33.97 -6.52 -9.58
C PRO A 176 34.70 -5.50 -10.47
N THR A 177 35.18 -4.42 -9.87
CA THR A 177 36.05 -3.45 -10.56
C THR A 177 37.51 -3.64 -10.16
N GLU A 178 38.42 -2.88 -10.76
CA GLU A 178 39.85 -2.86 -10.38
C GLU A 178 40.06 -2.43 -8.92
N LYS A 179 39.11 -1.67 -8.34
CA LYS A 179 39.18 -1.20 -6.96
C LYS A 179 38.44 -2.17 -6.03
N PRO A 180 39.11 -2.72 -5.00
CA PRO A 180 38.44 -3.58 -4.01
C PRO A 180 37.28 -2.87 -3.33
N GLY A 181 36.18 -3.58 -3.12
CA GLY A 181 34.96 -3.05 -2.46
C GLY A 181 34.06 -2.22 -3.37
N ILE A 182 34.50 -1.90 -4.59
CA ILE A 182 33.71 -1.18 -5.58
C ILE A 182 33.29 -2.15 -6.69
N TYR A 183 31.99 -2.20 -6.93
CA TYR A 183 31.38 -3.06 -7.92
C TYR A 183 30.58 -2.23 -8.93
N LYS A 184 30.41 -2.80 -10.12
CA LYS A 184 29.59 -2.27 -11.19
C LYS A 184 28.33 -3.13 -11.29
N LEU A 185 27.19 -2.56 -10.95
CA LEU A 185 25.88 -3.19 -11.09
C LEU A 185 25.29 -2.81 -12.45
N ILE A 186 24.92 -3.79 -13.26
CA ILE A 186 24.35 -3.60 -14.59
C ILE A 186 22.95 -4.20 -14.60
N THR A 187 21.93 -3.43 -14.98
CA THR A 187 20.58 -3.99 -15.15
C THR A 187 20.48 -4.77 -16.47
N THR A 188 19.78 -5.89 -16.43
CA THR A 188 19.55 -6.76 -17.60
C THR A 188 18.28 -6.37 -18.34
N GLU A 189 18.14 -6.82 -19.59
CA GLU A 189 16.91 -6.64 -20.37
C GLU A 189 15.67 -7.25 -19.69
N ARG A 190 15.85 -8.19 -18.74
CA ARG A 190 14.74 -8.80 -17.99
C ARG A 190 14.08 -7.83 -17.01
N LEU A 191 14.80 -6.79 -16.59
CA LEU A 191 14.23 -5.67 -15.84
C LEU A 191 13.54 -4.67 -16.79
N GLY A 192 13.59 -4.86 -18.11
CA GLY A 192 12.97 -3.95 -19.08
C GLY A 192 13.69 -2.60 -19.21
N MET A 193 14.91 -2.48 -18.68
CA MET A 193 15.72 -1.26 -18.74
C MET A 193 17.21 -1.57 -18.65
N HIS A 194 18.04 -0.66 -19.18
CA HIS A 194 19.50 -0.77 -19.13
C HIS A 194 20.10 0.45 -18.42
N LYS A 195 20.58 0.25 -17.20
CA LYS A 195 21.28 1.23 -16.36
C LYS A 195 22.50 0.59 -15.73
N VAL A 196 23.47 1.43 -15.42
CA VAL A 196 24.73 1.02 -14.79
C VAL A 196 24.90 1.83 -13.51
N TYR A 197 25.20 1.16 -12.42
CA TYR A 197 25.46 1.78 -11.12
C TYR A 197 26.85 1.39 -10.63
N ARG A 198 27.54 2.36 -10.04
CA ARG A 198 28.69 2.12 -9.18
C ARG A 198 28.17 1.84 -7.77
N ILE A 199 28.53 0.69 -7.22
CA ILE A 199 28.18 0.26 -5.87
C ILE A 199 29.44 0.27 -5.02
N ASP A 200 29.41 1.00 -3.92
CA ASP A 200 30.43 0.95 -2.88
C ASP A 200 29.90 0.12 -1.72
N ILE A 201 30.42 -1.11 -1.56
CA ILE A 201 29.92 -2.05 -0.54
C ILE A 201 30.33 -1.59 0.86
N ALA A 202 31.49 -0.96 1.01
CA ALA A 202 31.97 -0.51 2.32
C ALA A 202 31.14 0.66 2.86
N GLU A 203 30.76 1.58 1.98
CA GLU A 203 29.94 2.75 2.34
C GLU A 203 28.43 2.47 2.26
N GLY A 204 28.01 1.41 1.56
CA GLY A 204 26.60 1.08 1.33
C GLY A 204 25.90 2.07 0.39
N ILE A 205 26.65 2.67 -0.55
CA ILE A 205 26.18 3.74 -1.43
C ILE A 205 26.10 3.25 -2.87
N SER A 206 25.05 3.67 -3.58
CA SER A 206 24.91 3.49 -5.02
C SER A 206 24.97 4.83 -5.76
N GLN A 207 25.60 4.84 -6.94
CA GLN A 207 25.65 6.00 -7.82
C GLN A 207 25.41 5.58 -9.27
N GLU A 208 24.37 6.13 -9.91
CA GLU A 208 24.11 5.89 -11.33
C GLU A 208 25.24 6.46 -12.19
N MET A 209 25.75 5.66 -13.12
CA MET A 209 26.75 6.04 -14.10
C MET A 209 26.03 6.44 -15.40
N LYS A 210 26.23 7.68 -15.83
CA LYS A 210 25.72 8.21 -17.12
C LYS A 210 26.66 7.88 -18.26
#